data_AF-A0A1F2XQ35-F1
#
_entry.id   AF-A0A1F2XQ35-F1
#
_cell.length_a   1.000
_cell.length_b   1.000
_cell.length_c   1.000
_cell.angle_alpha   90.00
_cell.angle_beta   90.00
_cell.angle_gamma   90.00
#
_symmetry.space_group_name_H-M   'P 1'
#
loop_
_entity.id
_entity.type
_entity.pdbx_description
1 polymer ?
#
loop_
_entity_poly.entity_id
_entity_poly.type
_entity_poly.pdbx_seq_one_letter_code
_entity_poly.pdbx_strand_id
1 'polypeptide(L)'
;MGLILAVLIIAIGAWFDWTYHSIRTEIAEIQSRLPSEEALNTMPPDETTAQLELAMADCQRVESFKWNPLARLLRGDEIKSLAEHCDLIKSRQDALQGP
;
A
#
# COMPACT_ATOMS: atom_id res chain seq x y z
N MET A 1 30.16 25.79 14.65
CA MET A 1 29.58 24.46 14.98
C MET A 1 28.09 24.52 15.27
N GLY A 2 27.58 25.43 16.13
CA GLY A 2 26.14 25.48 16.46
C GLY A 2 25.20 25.67 15.26
N LEU A 3 25.56 26.53 14.30
CA LEU A 3 24.73 26.77 13.11
C LEU A 3 24.69 25.57 12.15
N ILE A 4 25.82 24.86 12.02
CA ILE A 4 25.89 23.62 11.22
C ILE A 4 25.03 22.54 11.87
N LEU A 5 25.09 22.40 13.20
CA LEU A 5 24.26 21.44 13.94
C LEU A 5 22.77 21.76 13.80
N ALA A 6 22.39 23.03 13.87
CA ALA A 6 21.01 23.46 13.71
C ALA A 6 20.47 23.16 12.30
N VAL A 7 21.26 23.42 11.25
CA VAL A 7 20.88 23.08 9.87
C VAL A 7 20.70 21.58 9.68
N LEU A 8 21.57 20.76 10.29
CA LEU A 8 21.44 19.30 10.24
C LEU A 8 20.15 18.81 10.90
N ILE A 9 19.79 19.35 12.07
CA ILE A 9 18.55 18.96 12.77
C ILE A 9 17.32 19.32 11.94
N ILE A 10 17.30 20.52 11.33
CA ILE A 10 16.19 20.96 10.47
C ILE A 10 16.09 20.09 9.22
N ALA A 11 17.21 19.79 8.57
CA ALA A 11 17.24 18.95 7.38
C ALA A 11 16.75 17.52 7.68
N ILE A 12 17.16 16.95 8.81
CA ILE A 12 16.69 15.63 9.25
C ILE A 12 15.19 15.66 9.54
N GLY A 13 14.71 16.67 10.27
CA GLY A 13 13.29 16.82 10.59
C GLY A 13 12.42 16.95 9.32
N ALA A 14 12.84 17.79 8.37
CA ALA A 14 12.15 17.95 7.10
C ALA A 14 12.15 16.67 6.26
N TRP A 15 13.24 15.89 6.31
CA TRP A 15 13.28 14.59 5.66
C TRP A 15 12.29 13.62 6.33
N PHE A 16 12.32 13.45 7.64
CA PHE A 16 11.35 12.57 8.32
C PHE A 16 9.88 12.94 8.04
N ASP A 17 9.55 14.23 8.05
CA ASP A 17 8.20 14.70 7.74
C ASP A 17 7.80 14.39 6.28
N TRP A 18 8.70 14.62 5.32
CA TRP A 18 8.47 14.29 3.92
C TRP A 18 8.34 12.77 3.70
N THR A 19 9.17 11.93 4.33
CA THR A 19 9.05 10.47 4.21
C THR A 19 7.72 9.98 4.78
N TYR A 20 7.32 10.51 5.95
CA TYR A 20 6.07 10.17 6.58
C TYR A 20 4.86 10.55 5.71
N HIS A 21 4.88 11.75 5.12
CA HIS A 21 3.82 12.21 4.25
C HIS A 21 3.72 11.40 2.95
N SER A 22 4.85 11.04 2.34
CA SER A 22 4.89 10.22 1.12
C SER A 22 4.29 8.84 1.37
N ILE A 23 4.75 8.14 2.41
CA ILE A 23 4.26 6.79 2.75
C ILE A 23 2.77 6.82 3.05
N ARG A 24 2.30 7.84 3.80
CA ARG A 24 0.88 8.00 4.09
C ARG A 24 0.05 8.21 2.82
N THR A 25 0.53 9.04 1.90
CA THR A 25 -0.18 9.35 0.66
C THR A 25 -0.25 8.12 -0.24
N GLU A 26 0.86 7.40 -0.39
CA GLU A 26 0.92 6.17 -1.20
C GLU A 26 0.00 5.07 -0.65
N ILE A 27 -0.01 4.87 0.68
CA ILE A 27 -0.91 3.90 1.33
C ILE A 27 -2.39 4.29 1.13
N ALA A 28 -2.73 5.57 1.30
CA ALA A 28 -4.10 6.04 1.09
C ALA A 28 -4.54 5.93 -0.37
N GLU A 29 -3.64 6.20 -1.31
CA GLU A 29 -3.90 6.09 -2.74
C GLU A 29 -4.14 4.63 -3.16
N ILE A 30 -3.38 3.68 -2.59
CA ILE A 30 -3.60 2.25 -2.78
C ILE A 30 -4.96 1.84 -2.19
N GLN A 31 -5.26 2.23 -0.94
CA GLN A 31 -6.55 1.93 -0.32
C GLN A 31 -7.74 2.44 -1.14
N SER A 32 -7.61 3.62 -1.75
CA SER A 32 -8.68 4.21 -2.57
C SER A 32 -8.91 3.51 -3.91
N ARG A 33 -7.90 2.79 -4.43
CA ARG A 33 -7.93 2.10 -5.72
C ARG A 33 -8.29 0.64 -5.61
N LEU A 34 -8.02 0.02 -4.46
CA LEU A 34 -8.38 -1.37 -4.24
C LEU A 34 -9.91 -1.53 -4.22
N PRO A 35 -10.45 -2.52 -4.94
CA PRO A 35 -11.87 -2.80 -4.88
C PRO A 35 -12.27 -3.23 -3.47
N SER A 36 -13.42 -2.74 -3.00
CA SER A 36 -14.00 -3.21 -1.75
C SER A 36 -14.40 -4.68 -1.87
N GLU A 37 -14.47 -5.41 -0.75
CA GLU A 37 -14.91 -6.82 -0.77
C GLU A 37 -16.29 -6.99 -1.40
N GLU A 38 -17.19 -6.02 -1.17
CA GLU A 38 -18.53 -6.02 -1.74
C GLU A 38 -18.49 -5.81 -3.26
N ALA A 39 -17.65 -4.89 -3.74
CA ALA A 39 -17.41 -4.70 -5.17
C ALA A 39 -16.85 -5.98 -5.82
N LEU A 40 -15.88 -6.64 -5.16
CA LEU A 40 -15.32 -7.93 -5.59
C LEU A 40 -16.39 -9.04 -5.68
N ASN A 41 -17.41 -9.02 -4.83
CA ASN A 41 -18.45 -10.04 -4.81
C ASN A 41 -19.57 -9.80 -5.83
N THR A 42 -19.80 -8.56 -6.26
CA THR A 42 -20.92 -8.19 -7.16
C THR A 42 -20.51 -7.94 -8.61
N MET A 43 -19.21 -7.92 -8.92
CA MET A 43 -18.70 -7.51 -10.23
C MET A 43 -18.77 -8.65 -11.27
N PRO A 44 -19.22 -8.37 -12.51
CA PRO A 44 -19.31 -9.37 -13.57
C PRO A 44 -17.91 -9.83 -14.05
N PRO A 45 -17.73 -11.12 -14.38
CA PRO A 45 -16.42 -11.78 -14.52
C PRO A 45 -15.47 -11.17 -15.56
N ASP A 46 -16.02 -10.53 -16.59
CA ASP A 46 -15.30 -9.84 -17.66
C ASP A 46 -14.68 -8.50 -17.21
N GLU A 47 -15.38 -7.68 -16.44
CA GLU A 47 -14.80 -6.47 -15.82
C GLU A 47 -13.86 -6.82 -14.66
N THR A 48 -14.15 -7.93 -13.97
CA THR A 48 -13.41 -8.41 -12.82
C THR A 48 -11.94 -8.72 -13.14
N THR A 49 -11.63 -9.27 -14.32
CA THR A 49 -10.24 -9.69 -14.63
C THR A 49 -9.27 -8.50 -14.74
N ALA A 50 -9.63 -7.46 -15.49
CA ALA A 50 -8.78 -6.28 -15.66
C ALA A 50 -8.64 -5.45 -14.37
N GLN A 51 -9.70 -5.37 -13.57
CA GLN A 51 -9.63 -4.69 -12.26
C GLN A 51 -8.80 -5.48 -11.25
N LEU A 52 -8.87 -6.81 -11.24
CA LEU A 52 -8.00 -7.62 -10.39
C LEU A 52 -6.54 -7.54 -10.80
N GLU A 53 -6.21 -7.48 -12.10
CA GLU A 53 -4.82 -7.28 -12.54
C GLU A 53 -4.24 -5.95 -12.04
N LEU A 54 -5.01 -4.86 -12.11
CA LEU A 54 -4.62 -3.56 -11.56
C LEU A 54 -4.45 -3.63 -10.03
N ALA A 55 -5.41 -4.24 -9.34
CA ALA A 55 -5.36 -4.43 -7.90
C ALA A 55 -4.14 -5.26 -7.47
N MET A 56 -3.75 -6.27 -8.25
CA MET A 56 -2.55 -7.09 -7.99
C MET A 56 -1.25 -6.30 -8.12
N ALA A 57 -1.17 -5.35 -9.05
CA ALA A 57 -0.03 -4.45 -9.16
C ALA A 57 0.10 -3.56 -7.92
N ASP A 58 -1.01 -3.08 -7.37
CA ASP A 58 -1.02 -2.32 -6.12
C ASP A 58 -0.73 -3.21 -4.89
N CYS A 59 -1.18 -4.46 -4.89
CA CYS A 59 -0.83 -5.45 -3.87
C CYS A 59 0.67 -5.80 -3.84
N GLN A 60 1.35 -5.82 -4.98
CA GLN A 60 2.81 -5.95 -5.02
C GLN A 60 3.50 -4.75 -4.35
N ARG A 61 2.97 -3.53 -4.50
CA ARG A 61 3.50 -2.35 -3.79
C ARG A 61 3.29 -2.46 -2.28
N VAL A 62 2.14 -2.96 -1.84
CA VAL A 62 1.89 -3.25 -0.41
C VAL A 62 2.93 -4.23 0.14
N GLU A 63 3.25 -5.29 -0.60
CA GLU A 63 4.29 -6.24 -0.20
C GLU A 63 5.66 -5.53 -0.09
N SER A 64 6.00 -4.63 -1.00
CA SER A 64 7.23 -3.84 -0.90
C SER A 64 7.32 -2.98 0.38
N PHE A 65 6.18 -2.47 0.88
CA PHE A 65 6.14 -1.75 2.17
C PHE A 65 6.39 -2.66 3.37
N LYS A 66 6.02 -3.96 3.31
CA LYS A 66 6.33 -4.92 4.38
C LYS A 66 7.83 -5.12 4.57
N TRP A 67 8.59 -5.05 3.47
CA TRP A 67 10.05 -5.16 3.49
C TRP A 67 10.75 -3.83 3.83
N ASN A 68 10.01 -2.71 3.86
CA ASN A 68 10.55 -1.41 4.25
C ASN A 68 10.43 -1.20 5.77
N PRO A 69 11.56 -1.20 6.52
CA PRO A 69 11.53 -1.07 7.99
C PRO A 69 10.98 0.27 8.46
N LEU A 70 11.17 1.34 7.68
CA LEU A 70 10.63 2.66 8.01
C LEU A 70 9.11 2.68 7.84
N ALA A 71 8.60 2.10 6.75
CA ALA A 71 7.16 1.99 6.52
C ALA A 71 6.48 1.15 7.60
N ARG A 72 7.10 0.02 8.00
CA ARG A 72 6.63 -0.80 9.12
C ARG A 72 6.61 -0.05 10.45
N LEU A 73 7.63 0.76 10.72
CA LEU A 73 7.70 1.54 11.96
C LEU A 73 6.63 2.64 12.01
N LEU A 74 6.29 3.23 10.86
CA LEU A 74 5.33 4.34 10.80
C LEU A 74 3.87 3.87 10.68
N ARG A 75 3.59 2.83 9.87
CA ARG A 75 2.25 2.40 9.44
C ARG A 75 2.10 0.88 9.35
N GLY A 76 2.77 0.15 10.25
CA GLY A 76 2.79 -1.32 10.22
C GLY A 76 1.40 -1.97 10.24
N ASP A 77 0.47 -1.43 11.04
CA ASP A 77 -0.89 -1.96 11.16
C ASP A 77 -1.71 -1.74 9.88
N GLU A 78 -1.61 -0.56 9.26
CA GLU A 78 -2.30 -0.27 7.99
C GLU A 78 -1.74 -1.09 6.83
N ILE A 79 -0.40 -1.28 6.77
CA ILE A 79 0.24 -2.16 5.80
C ILE A 79 -0.20 -3.61 6.00
N LYS A 80 -0.35 -4.06 7.26
CA LYS A 80 -0.82 -5.41 7.57
C LYS A 80 -2.26 -5.60 7.12
N SER A 81 -3.16 -4.67 7.43
CA SER A 81 -4.56 -4.72 7.00
C SER A 81 -4.69 -4.71 5.48
N LEU A 82 -3.89 -3.89 4.79
CA LEU A 82 -3.82 -3.89 3.32
C LEU A 82 -3.32 -5.21 2.76
N ALA A 83 -2.32 -5.84 3.40
CA ALA A 83 -1.81 -7.13 2.98
C ALA A 83 -2.87 -8.24 3.12
N GLU A 84 -3.63 -8.25 4.22
CA GLU A 84 -4.75 -9.18 4.40
C GLU A 84 -5.83 -8.98 3.33
N HIS A 85 -6.16 -7.73 2.97
CA HIS A 85 -7.08 -7.42 1.87
C HIS A 85 -6.56 -7.89 0.51
N CYS A 86 -5.25 -7.76 0.29
CA CYS A 86 -4.59 -8.25 -0.91
C CYS A 86 -4.58 -9.77 -1.03
N ASP A 87 -4.48 -10.50 0.09
CA ASP A 87 -4.60 -11.96 0.10
C ASP A 87 -6.00 -12.41 -0.35
N LEU A 88 -7.05 -11.68 0.04
CA LEU A 88 -8.42 -11.92 -0.43
C LEU A 88 -8.55 -11.68 -1.93
N ILE A 89 -8.01 -10.57 -2.44
CA ILE A 89 -8.01 -10.26 -3.89
C ILE A 89 -7.31 -11.35 -4.68
N LYS A 90 -6.12 -11.79 -4.22
CA LYS A 90 -5.36 -12.85 -4.86
C LYS A 90 -6.14 -14.18 -4.87
N SER A 91 -6.75 -14.55 -3.75
CA SER A 91 -7.60 -15.75 -3.69
C SER A 91 -8.76 -15.71 -4.68
N ARG A 92 -9.34 -14.52 -4.93
CA ARG A 92 -10.40 -14.34 -5.93
C ARG A 92 -9.87 -14.44 -7.36
N GLN A 93 -8.69 -13.89 -7.63
CA GLN A 93 -8.04 -14.04 -8.92
C GLN A 93 -7.78 -15.52 -9.24
N ASP A 94 -7.21 -16.26 -8.29
CA ASP A 94 -6.92 -17.68 -8.44
C ASP A 94 -8.21 -18.49 -8.67
N ALA A 95 -9.30 -18.14 -7.99
CA ALA A 95 -10.60 -18.79 -8.20
C ALA A 95 -11.22 -18.51 -9.58
N LEU A 96 -10.93 -17.36 -10.18
CA LEU A 96 -11.42 -16.98 -11.52
C LEU A 96 -10.59 -17.60 -12.65
N GLN A 97 -9.30 -17.84 -12.42
CA GLN A 97 -8.40 -18.42 -13.42
C GLN A 97 -8.57 -19.95 -13.57
N GLY A 98 -9.20 -20.62 -12.60
CA GLY A 98 -9.41 -22.07 -12.63
C GLY A 98 -8.11 -22.87 -12.45
N PRO A 99 -8.18 -24.19 -12.19
CA PRO A 99 -7.01 -25.07 -12.10
C PRO A 99 -6.30 -25.27 -13.45
#